data_AF-A0A7S0ADK1-F1
#
_entry.id   AF-A0A7S0ADK1-F1
#
_cell.length_a   1.000
_cell.length_b   1.000
_cell.length_c   1.000
_cell.angle_alpha   90.00
_cell.angle_beta   90.00
_cell.angle_gamma   90.00
#
_symmetry.space_group_name_H-M   'P 1'
#
loop_
_entity.id
_entity.type
_entity.pdbx_description
1 polymer ?
#
loop_
_entity_poly.entity_id
_entity_poly.type
_entity_poly.pdbx_seq_one_letter_code
_entity_poly.pdbx_strand_id
1 'polypeptide(L)'
;SCFTMGSTAASRWLYRAIWFLFFVYIVLPSMLLLIFREPEITATISENLLACKVLGFLLLFVIIVFNKYGFRRCFLPFVVVVLGMLKHQMDSCLWEPPLETDLSARVAIVTGGNSGLGLATAKHLVRLGAQVVITCRSATRCKLASGEISSDSEVSKGTIATELLDLSNLQSVYAFTERMTAKYSHIDYLFCNAGSTPRYELTKDGLEDGFGSMHIGHMALTIGLLPLLQQAREISGMKSRIIMVSSDAGLTSASLEMVKGTPAFHPSLIENIDGEGDLRGERTR
;
A
#
# COMPACT_ATOMS: atom_id res chain seq x y z
N SER A 1 3.07 57.83 13.31
CA SER A 1 2.63 57.54 14.70
C SER A 1 1.35 56.73 14.60
N CYS A 2 1.22 55.44 14.92
CA CYS A 2 1.94 54.43 15.70
C CYS A 2 1.80 53.11 14.92
N PHE A 3 2.81 52.27 14.68
CA PHE A 3 3.39 51.33 15.63
C PHE A 3 4.73 50.86 15.03
N THR A 4 5.83 51.50 15.42
CA THR A 4 7.16 50.91 15.31
C THR A 4 7.36 50.02 16.53
N MET A 5 6.82 48.79 16.48
CA MET A 5 7.22 47.77 17.45
C MET A 5 8.68 47.42 17.18
N GLY A 6 9.57 47.84 18.07
CA GLY A 6 10.99 47.52 18.01
C GLY A 6 11.19 46.01 17.85
N SER A 7 12.00 45.64 16.87
CA SER A 7 12.31 44.26 16.44
C SER A 7 12.87 43.34 17.53
N THR A 8 13.10 43.84 18.75
CA THR A 8 13.70 43.11 19.87
C THR A 8 12.67 42.53 20.85
N ALA A 9 11.43 43.01 20.89
CA ALA A 9 10.41 42.49 21.81
C ALA A 9 9.60 41.34 21.17
N ALA A 10 9.18 41.50 19.91
CA ALA A 10 8.46 40.49 19.14
C ALA A 10 9.32 39.22 18.91
N SER A 11 10.63 39.39 18.69
CA SER A 11 11.60 38.29 18.55
C SER A 11 11.80 37.52 19.87
N ARG A 12 11.82 38.20 21.02
CA ARG A 12 11.92 37.55 22.34
C ARG A 12 10.67 36.77 22.72
N TRP A 13 9.48 37.28 22.39
CA TRP A 13 8.23 36.55 22.61
C TRP A 13 8.13 35.30 21.73
N LEU A 14 8.52 35.43 20.46
CA LEU A 14 8.56 34.31 19.53
C LEU A 14 9.56 33.24 19.95
N TYR A 15 10.74 33.64 20.42
CA TYR A 15 11.75 32.70 20.94
C TYR A 15 11.23 31.94 22.17
N ARG A 16 10.51 32.62 23.08
CA ARG A 16 9.85 31.98 24.23
C ARG A 16 8.73 31.03 23.81
N ALA A 17 7.94 31.39 22.80
CA ALA A 17 6.90 30.52 22.25
C ALA A 17 7.49 29.28 21.56
N ILE A 18 8.57 29.42 20.81
CA ILE A 18 9.33 28.32 20.20
C ILE A 18 9.84 27.36 21.28
N TRP A 19 10.49 27.88 22.32
CA TRP A 19 10.99 27.05 23.42
C TRP A 19 9.87 26.39 24.23
N PHE A 20 8.74 27.08 24.43
CA PHE A 20 7.58 26.49 25.08
C PHE A 20 6.99 25.34 24.27
N LEU A 21 6.82 25.51 22.95
CA LEU A 21 6.32 24.45 22.06
C LEU A 21 7.31 23.28 21.97
N PHE A 22 8.61 23.56 21.85
CA PHE A 22 9.65 22.53 21.90
C PHE A 22 9.59 21.73 23.22
N PHE A 23 9.43 22.43 24.34
CA PHE A 23 9.31 21.79 25.64
C PHE A 23 8.04 20.92 25.74
N VAL A 24 6.88 21.45 25.35
CA VAL A 24 5.59 20.76 25.48
C VAL A 24 5.46 19.56 24.54
N TYR A 25 5.95 19.64 23.30
CA TYR A 25 5.73 18.60 22.29
C TYR A 25 6.89 17.61 22.14
N ILE A 26 8.10 17.96 22.60
CA ILE A 26 9.30 17.10 22.46
C ILE A 26 9.82 16.65 23.82
N VAL A 27 10.01 17.56 24.77
CA VAL A 27 10.66 17.26 26.06
C VAL A 27 9.68 16.62 27.05
N LEU A 28 8.53 17.25 27.28
CA LEU A 28 7.52 16.85 28.26
C LEU A 28 6.98 15.41 28.02
N PRO A 29 6.65 14.98 26.79
CA PRO A 29 6.16 13.62 26.56
C PRO A 29 7.25 12.57 26.83
N SER A 30 8.52 12.90 26.55
CA SER A 30 9.67 12.04 26.84
C SER A 30 9.94 11.95 28.36
N MET A 31 9.68 13.02 29.11
CA MET A 31 9.75 12.99 30.58
C MET A 31 8.58 12.23 31.22
N LEU A 32 7.37 12.33 30.66
CA LEU A 32 6.20 11.59 31.15
C LEU A 32 6.40 10.07 31.05
N LEU A 33 7.08 9.58 30.00
CA LEU A 33 7.47 8.18 29.86
C LEU A 33 8.49 7.72 30.92
N LEU A 34 9.31 8.61 31.47
CA LEU A 34 10.24 8.30 32.55
C LEU A 34 9.55 8.30 33.93
N ILE A 35 8.44 9.03 34.07
CA ILE A 35 7.70 9.20 35.34
C ILE A 35 6.63 8.11 35.51
N PHE A 36 5.88 7.80 34.46
CA PHE A 36 4.81 6.79 34.50
C PHE A 36 5.34 5.40 34.14
N ARG A 37 5.29 4.48 35.12
CA ARG A 37 5.72 3.07 34.96
C ARG A 37 4.56 2.09 34.69
N GLU A 38 3.33 2.56 34.68
CA GLU A 38 2.15 1.73 34.40
C GLU A 38 2.05 1.40 32.90
N PRO A 39 2.09 0.11 32.51
CA PRO A 39 2.31 -0.30 31.12
C PRO A 39 1.21 0.16 30.14
N GLU A 40 -0.05 0.27 30.59
CA GLU A 40 -1.16 0.75 29.75
C GLU A 40 -1.05 2.25 29.40
N ILE A 41 -0.57 3.05 30.35
CA ILE A 41 -0.35 4.49 30.16
C ILE A 41 0.87 4.71 29.27
N THR A 42 1.95 3.94 29.47
CA THR A 42 3.16 4.02 28.66
C THR A 42 2.90 3.64 27.19
N ALA A 43 2.08 2.61 26.93
CA ALA A 43 1.70 2.21 25.58
C ALA A 43 0.96 3.33 24.84
N THR A 44 -0.07 3.90 25.49
CA THR A 44 -0.88 5.01 24.93
C THR A 44 -0.03 6.26 24.63
N ILE A 45 0.91 6.59 25.52
CA ILE A 45 1.82 7.72 25.30
C ILE A 45 2.80 7.41 24.15
N SER A 46 3.29 6.17 24.05
CA SER A 46 4.27 5.77 23.03
C SER A 46 3.69 5.77 21.59
N GLU A 47 2.46 5.31 21.41
CA GLU A 47 1.78 5.30 20.11
C GLU A 47 1.54 6.72 19.59
N ASN A 48 1.22 7.65 20.49
CA ASN A 48 0.98 9.06 20.15
C ASN A 48 2.26 9.91 20.10
N LEU A 49 3.39 9.39 20.61
CA LEU A 49 4.64 10.13 20.74
C LEU A 49 5.22 10.54 19.38
N LEU A 50 5.16 9.65 18.39
CA LEU A 50 5.65 9.93 17.04
C LEU A 50 4.81 11.03 16.39
N ALA A 51 3.48 10.95 16.52
CA ALA A 51 2.57 11.96 16.01
C ALA A 51 2.80 13.33 16.68
N CYS A 52 2.95 13.38 18.00
CA CYS A 52 3.25 14.61 18.74
C CYS A 52 4.61 15.23 18.32
N LYS A 53 5.65 14.40 18.12
CA LYS A 53 6.96 14.86 17.66
C LYS A 53 6.88 15.41 16.23
N VAL A 54 6.22 14.71 15.32
CA VAL A 54 6.03 15.15 13.93
C VAL A 54 5.26 16.48 13.88
N LEU A 55 4.19 16.60 14.66
CA LEU A 55 3.40 17.83 14.76
C LEU A 55 4.23 19.01 15.33
N GLY A 56 5.04 18.74 16.35
CA GLY A 56 5.95 19.72 16.94
C GLY A 56 7.01 20.22 15.95
N PHE A 57 7.63 19.31 15.18
CA PHE A 57 8.59 19.67 14.13
C PHE A 57 7.95 20.49 13.00
N LEU A 58 6.74 20.12 12.57
CA LEU A 58 5.97 20.88 11.57
C LEU A 58 5.67 22.30 12.05
N LEU A 59 5.19 22.46 13.29
CA LEU A 59 4.95 23.77 13.91
C LEU A 59 6.21 24.62 13.96
N LEU A 60 7.33 24.04 14.38
CA LEU A 60 8.62 24.72 14.44
C LEU A 60 9.10 25.16 13.05
N PHE A 61 8.99 24.28 12.06
CA PHE A 61 9.35 24.56 10.67
C PHE A 61 8.50 25.70 10.10
N VAL A 62 7.18 25.67 10.31
CA VAL A 62 6.26 26.75 9.92
C VAL A 62 6.67 28.07 10.57
N ILE A 63 6.94 28.08 11.88
CA ILE A 63 7.36 29.30 12.58
C ILE A 63 8.68 29.86 12.00
N ILE A 64 9.68 29.00 11.75
CA ILE A 64 10.97 29.42 11.19
C ILE A 64 10.81 29.99 9.79
N VAL A 65 10.05 29.32 8.93
CA VAL A 65 9.79 29.75 7.54
C VAL A 65 9.02 31.07 7.52
N PHE A 66 7.97 31.19 8.33
CA PHE A 66 7.16 32.41 8.41
C PHE A 66 7.93 33.61 8.97
N ASN A 67 8.86 33.37 9.90
CA ASN A 67 9.73 34.41 10.44
C ASN A 67 10.80 34.82 9.42
N LYS A 68 11.41 33.87 8.70
CA LYS A 68 12.48 34.13 7.72
C LYS A 68 11.97 34.82 6.44
N TYR A 69 10.80 34.43 5.94
CA TYR A 69 10.29 34.90 4.65
C TYR A 69 9.05 35.82 4.76
N GLY A 70 8.56 36.04 5.98
CA GLY A 70 7.44 36.93 6.31
C GLY A 70 6.08 36.25 6.17
N PHE A 71 5.23 36.42 7.18
CA PHE A 71 3.89 35.81 7.29
C PHE A 71 3.05 35.92 6.01
N ARG A 72 3.02 37.09 5.37
CA ARG A 72 2.23 37.35 4.16
C ARG A 72 2.65 36.51 2.94
N ARG A 73 3.91 36.09 2.85
CA ARG A 73 4.42 35.32 1.70
C ARG A 73 4.28 33.81 1.87
N CYS A 74 4.21 33.33 3.12
CA CYS A 74 4.15 31.89 3.41
C CYS A 74 2.75 31.39 3.80
N PHE A 75 1.87 32.28 4.29
CA PHE A 75 0.54 31.87 4.77
C PHE A 75 -0.35 31.28 3.69
N LEU A 76 -0.49 31.95 2.55
CA LEU A 76 -1.34 31.49 1.47
C LEU A 76 -0.90 30.13 0.88
N PRO A 77 0.38 29.91 0.50
CA PRO A 77 0.80 28.58 0.01
C PRO A 77 0.70 27.50 1.09
N PHE A 78 0.97 27.80 2.36
CA PHE A 78 0.77 26.85 3.46
C PHE A 78 -0.69 26.43 3.61
N VAL A 79 -1.63 27.40 3.59
CA VAL A 79 -3.06 27.12 3.65
C VAL A 79 -3.52 26.31 2.45
N VAL A 80 -3.03 26.60 1.23
CA VAL A 80 -3.34 25.82 0.03
C VAL A 80 -2.86 24.38 0.15
N VAL A 81 -1.64 24.15 0.67
CA VAL A 81 -1.12 22.79 0.89
C VAL A 81 -1.94 22.05 1.94
N VAL A 82 -2.24 22.68 3.09
CA VAL A 82 -3.03 22.06 4.15
C VAL A 82 -4.46 21.75 3.68
N LEU A 83 -5.11 22.69 2.98
CA LEU A 83 -6.43 22.46 2.40
C LEU A 83 -6.39 21.39 1.30
N GLY A 84 -5.32 21.32 0.51
CA GLY A 84 -5.12 20.25 -0.47
C GLY A 84 -4.97 18.88 0.18
N MET A 85 -4.20 18.78 1.27
CA MET A 85 -4.05 17.55 2.05
C MET A 85 -5.35 17.14 2.73
N LEU A 86 -6.07 18.10 3.34
CA LEU A 86 -7.37 17.85 3.96
C LEU A 86 -8.42 17.45 2.93
N LYS A 87 -8.47 18.14 1.79
CA LYS A 87 -9.34 17.76 0.67
C LYS A 87 -9.01 16.36 0.18
N HIS A 88 -7.73 16.03 -0.01
CA HIS A 88 -7.32 14.69 -0.42
C HIS A 88 -7.73 13.61 0.60
N GLN A 89 -7.55 13.87 1.89
CA GLN A 89 -8.01 12.99 2.96
C GLN A 89 -9.54 12.86 2.97
N MET A 90 -10.27 13.97 2.82
CA MET A 90 -11.73 13.99 2.78
C MET A 90 -12.27 13.27 1.54
N ASP A 91 -11.73 13.54 0.35
CA ASP A 91 -12.10 12.86 -0.89
C ASP A 91 -11.79 11.35 -0.79
N SER A 92 -10.71 10.97 -0.11
CA SER A 92 -10.37 9.55 0.14
C SER A 92 -11.30 8.87 1.16
N CYS A 93 -11.85 9.62 2.12
CA CYS A 93 -12.81 9.11 3.11
C CYS A 93 -14.26 9.14 2.60
N LEU A 94 -14.58 9.98 1.61
CA LEU A 94 -15.94 10.17 1.08
C LEU A 94 -16.19 9.43 -0.23
N TRP A 95 -15.15 8.88 -0.86
CA TRP A 95 -15.32 8.07 -2.06
C TRP A 95 -15.80 6.68 -1.69
N GLU A 96 -17.10 6.45 -1.84
CA GLU A 96 -17.65 5.10 -1.94
C GLU A 96 -17.76 4.72 -3.42
N PRO A 97 -17.15 3.59 -3.83
CA PRO A 97 -17.28 3.13 -5.22
C PRO A 97 -18.76 2.79 -5.51
N PRO A 98 -19.31 3.25 -6.65
CA PRO A 98 -20.74 3.11 -6.94
C PRO A 98 -21.16 1.63 -7.03
N LEU A 99 -22.26 1.28 -6.36
CA LEU A 99 -22.82 -0.08 -6.35
C LEU A 99 -23.81 -0.35 -7.51
N GLU A 100 -23.80 0.49 -8.54
CA GLU A 100 -24.80 0.46 -9.63
C GLU A 100 -24.56 -0.66 -10.65
N THR A 101 -23.37 -1.27 -10.65
CA THR A 101 -23.01 -2.32 -11.62
C THR A 101 -23.33 -3.71 -11.08
N ASP A 102 -24.10 -4.51 -11.82
CA ASP A 102 -24.33 -5.91 -11.48
C ASP A 102 -23.22 -6.81 -12.04
N LEU A 103 -22.47 -7.45 -11.14
CA LEU A 103 -21.44 -8.45 -11.45
C LEU A 103 -21.90 -9.88 -11.16
N SER A 104 -23.22 -10.11 -11.06
CA SER A 104 -23.78 -11.46 -11.00
C SER A 104 -23.26 -12.34 -12.15
N ALA A 105 -22.99 -13.60 -11.84
CA ALA A 105 -22.39 -14.58 -12.75
C ALA A 105 -20.96 -14.26 -13.23
N ARG A 106 -20.30 -13.23 -12.68
CA ARG A 106 -18.88 -12.94 -12.96
C ARG A 106 -17.96 -13.64 -11.98
N VAL A 107 -16.80 -14.06 -12.47
CA VAL A 107 -15.75 -14.68 -11.66
C VAL A 107 -14.55 -13.74 -11.55
N ALA A 108 -14.15 -13.40 -10.32
CA ALA A 108 -12.99 -12.56 -10.05
C ALA A 108 -11.98 -13.29 -9.15
N ILE A 109 -10.70 -13.18 -9.47
CA ILE A 109 -9.60 -13.62 -8.61
C ILE A 109 -8.86 -12.39 -8.09
N VAL A 110 -8.70 -12.31 -6.77
CA VAL A 110 -7.96 -11.23 -6.11
C VAL A 110 -6.77 -11.80 -5.34
N THR A 111 -5.57 -11.59 -5.88
CA THR A 111 -4.34 -11.99 -5.19
C THR A 111 -4.06 -11.09 -3.99
N GLY A 112 -3.66 -11.66 -2.86
CA GLY A 112 -3.46 -10.89 -1.63
C GLY A 112 -4.76 -10.29 -1.10
N GLY A 113 -5.90 -10.93 -1.38
CA GLY A 113 -7.24 -10.45 -1.00
C GLY A 113 -7.57 -10.57 0.49
N ASN A 114 -6.58 -10.89 1.33
CA ASN A 114 -6.77 -11.11 2.77
C ASN A 114 -6.52 -9.86 3.63
N SER A 115 -6.12 -8.73 3.03
CA SER A 115 -5.85 -7.47 3.75
C SER A 115 -5.75 -6.28 2.79
N GLY A 116 -5.79 -5.07 3.32
CA GLY A 116 -5.50 -3.84 2.59
C GLY A 116 -6.41 -3.64 1.37
N LEU A 117 -5.84 -3.13 0.28
CA LEU A 117 -6.57 -2.84 -0.96
C LEU A 117 -7.24 -4.09 -1.55
N GLY A 118 -6.58 -5.24 -1.47
CA GLY A 118 -7.11 -6.52 -1.94
C GLY A 118 -8.38 -6.94 -1.20
N LEU A 119 -8.42 -6.78 0.13
CA LEU A 119 -9.61 -7.07 0.94
C LEU A 119 -10.76 -6.13 0.57
N ALA A 120 -10.50 -4.82 0.47
CA ALA A 120 -11.49 -3.83 0.09
C ALA A 120 -12.05 -4.11 -1.32
N THR A 121 -11.18 -4.48 -2.26
CA THR A 121 -11.56 -4.86 -3.63
C THR A 121 -12.44 -6.10 -3.64
N ALA A 122 -12.02 -7.16 -2.93
CA ALA A 122 -12.81 -8.38 -2.83
C ALA A 122 -14.19 -8.13 -2.21
N LYS A 123 -14.25 -7.39 -1.10
CA LYS A 123 -15.49 -7.00 -0.43
C LYS A 123 -16.44 -6.26 -1.38
N HIS A 124 -15.93 -5.27 -2.11
CA HIS A 124 -16.72 -4.51 -3.05
C HIS A 124 -17.23 -5.37 -4.22
N LEU A 125 -16.39 -6.22 -4.81
CA LEU A 125 -16.80 -7.14 -5.88
C LEU A 125 -17.91 -8.11 -5.43
N VAL A 126 -17.83 -8.62 -4.20
CA VAL A 126 -18.88 -9.47 -3.62
C VAL A 126 -20.18 -8.70 -3.42
N ARG A 127 -20.13 -7.44 -2.96
CA ARG A 127 -21.32 -6.57 -2.86
C ARG A 127 -22.00 -6.35 -4.21
N LEU A 128 -21.21 -6.24 -5.29
CA LEU A 128 -21.71 -6.16 -6.67
C LEU A 128 -22.25 -7.50 -7.21
N GLY A 129 -22.21 -8.60 -6.45
CA GLY A 129 -22.76 -9.89 -6.85
C GLY A 129 -21.77 -10.88 -7.49
N ALA A 130 -20.48 -10.54 -7.56
CA ALA A 130 -19.48 -11.42 -8.18
C ALA A 130 -19.20 -12.68 -7.35
N GLN A 131 -18.74 -13.73 -8.02
CA GLN A 131 -18.08 -14.88 -7.41
C GLN A 131 -16.59 -14.56 -7.28
N VAL A 132 -16.13 -14.34 -6.05
CA VAL A 132 -14.77 -13.88 -5.78
C VAL A 132 -13.94 -15.00 -5.18
N VAL A 133 -12.72 -15.19 -5.70
CA VAL A 133 -11.69 -16.04 -5.10
C VAL A 133 -10.59 -15.13 -4.57
N ILE A 134 -10.44 -15.04 -3.25
CA ILE A 134 -9.28 -14.38 -2.65
C ILE A 134 -8.15 -15.38 -2.44
N THR A 135 -6.93 -14.94 -2.70
CA THR A 135 -5.74 -15.77 -2.45
C THR A 135 -4.81 -15.15 -1.43
N CYS A 136 -4.15 -16.00 -0.67
CA CYS A 136 -3.08 -15.61 0.24
C CYS A 136 -2.22 -16.82 0.64
N ARG A 137 -1.10 -16.56 1.32
CA ARG A 137 -0.17 -17.61 1.79
C ARG A 137 -0.66 -18.36 3.03
N SER A 138 -1.52 -17.73 3.85
CA SER A 138 -1.96 -18.26 5.14
C SER A 138 -3.44 -18.62 5.11
N ALA A 139 -3.76 -19.91 5.21
CA ALA A 139 -5.14 -20.38 5.25
C ALA A 139 -5.97 -19.67 6.33
N THR A 140 -5.38 -19.43 7.50
CA THR A 140 -6.03 -18.71 8.60
C THR A 140 -6.39 -17.28 8.22
N ARG A 141 -5.46 -16.52 7.63
CA ARG A 141 -5.72 -15.14 7.21
C ARG A 141 -6.76 -15.06 6.10
N CYS A 142 -6.72 -15.98 5.14
CA CYS A 142 -7.72 -16.06 4.09
C CYS A 142 -9.11 -16.36 4.67
N LYS A 143 -9.22 -17.33 5.60
CA LYS A 143 -10.49 -17.68 6.25
C LYS A 143 -11.08 -16.52 7.05
N LEU A 144 -10.24 -15.79 7.79
CA LEU A 144 -10.66 -14.59 8.52
C LEU A 144 -11.22 -13.52 7.57
N ALA A 145 -10.48 -13.23 6.49
CA ALA A 145 -10.91 -12.27 5.48
C ALA A 145 -12.20 -12.67 4.78
N SER A 146 -12.36 -13.95 4.40
CA SER A 146 -13.62 -14.42 3.80
C SER A 146 -14.77 -14.37 4.80
N GLY A 147 -14.53 -14.66 6.08
CA GLY A 147 -15.54 -14.54 7.14
C GLY A 147 -16.00 -13.10 7.32
N GLU A 148 -15.06 -12.14 7.33
CA GLU A 148 -15.36 -10.72 7.38
C GLU A 148 -16.25 -10.30 6.20
N ILE A 149 -15.87 -10.67 4.96
CA ILE A 149 -16.64 -10.36 3.75
C ILE A 149 -18.03 -11.02 3.80
N SER A 150 -18.13 -12.29 4.20
CA SER A 150 -19.40 -13.01 4.26
C SER A 150 -20.35 -12.47 5.33
N SER A 151 -19.81 -11.88 6.40
CA SER A 151 -20.62 -11.29 7.49
C SER A 151 -21.14 -9.88 7.20
N ASP A 152 -20.73 -9.30 6.08
CA ASP A 152 -21.13 -7.96 5.68
C ASP A 152 -22.59 -7.92 5.25
N SER A 153 -23.40 -7.08 5.91
CA SER A 153 -24.84 -6.96 5.66
C SER A 153 -25.19 -6.46 4.26
N GLU A 154 -24.26 -5.83 3.56
CA GLU A 154 -24.46 -5.33 2.20
C GLU A 154 -24.24 -6.42 1.13
N VAL A 155 -23.73 -7.60 1.53
CA VAL A 155 -23.59 -8.74 0.64
C VAL A 155 -24.92 -9.45 0.48
N SER A 156 -25.53 -9.30 -0.70
CA SER A 156 -26.85 -9.87 -1.00
C SER A 156 -26.80 -11.08 -1.94
N LYS A 157 -25.82 -11.13 -2.86
CA LYS A 157 -25.79 -12.13 -3.96
C LYS A 157 -24.42 -12.72 -4.27
N GLY A 158 -23.33 -12.00 -3.99
CA GLY A 158 -21.99 -12.46 -4.31
C GLY A 158 -21.54 -13.61 -3.41
N THR A 159 -20.51 -14.32 -3.85
CA THR A 159 -19.89 -15.40 -3.09
C THR A 159 -18.40 -15.17 -2.93
N ILE A 160 -17.83 -15.69 -1.86
CA ILE A 160 -16.41 -15.59 -1.56
C ILE A 160 -15.84 -16.98 -1.30
N ALA A 161 -14.76 -17.31 -2.00
CA ALA A 161 -13.97 -18.51 -1.80
C ALA A 161 -12.53 -18.14 -1.48
N THR A 162 -11.82 -19.06 -0.84
CA THR A 162 -10.42 -18.87 -0.47
C THR A 162 -9.56 -19.94 -1.12
N GLU A 163 -8.38 -19.55 -1.57
CA GLU A 163 -7.38 -20.45 -2.14
C GLU A 163 -5.98 -20.07 -1.66
N LEU A 164 -5.13 -21.08 -1.52
CA LEU A 164 -3.73 -20.85 -1.18
C LEU A 164 -2.92 -20.54 -2.44
N LEU A 165 -2.15 -19.46 -2.36
CA LEU A 165 -1.22 -19.04 -3.40
C LEU A 165 -0.01 -18.37 -2.76
N ASP A 166 1.16 -18.92 -3.06
CA ASP A 166 2.45 -18.29 -2.78
C ASP A 166 3.11 -17.90 -4.10
N LEU A 167 3.14 -16.60 -4.39
CA LEU A 167 3.74 -16.06 -5.61
C LEU A 167 5.27 -16.10 -5.60
N SER A 168 5.89 -16.35 -4.45
CA SER A 168 7.34 -16.57 -4.33
C SER A 168 7.76 -18.04 -4.58
N ASN A 169 6.86 -18.83 -5.16
CA ASN A 169 7.05 -20.24 -5.46
C ASN A 169 6.27 -20.62 -6.72
N LEU A 170 6.94 -20.72 -7.86
CA LEU A 170 6.30 -21.01 -9.14
C LEU A 170 5.52 -22.33 -9.14
N GLN A 171 5.99 -23.35 -8.41
CA GLN A 171 5.22 -24.59 -8.25
C GLN A 171 3.88 -24.35 -7.54
N SER A 172 3.83 -23.43 -6.58
CA SER A 172 2.55 -23.02 -5.96
C SER A 172 1.65 -22.30 -6.96
N VAL A 173 2.21 -21.49 -7.86
CA VAL A 173 1.45 -20.81 -8.91
C VAL A 173 0.85 -21.83 -9.87
N TYR A 174 1.65 -22.76 -10.38
CA TYR A 174 1.16 -23.82 -11.29
C TYR A 174 0.06 -24.66 -10.64
N ALA A 175 0.28 -25.15 -9.42
CA ALA A 175 -0.73 -25.94 -8.70
C ALA A 175 -2.03 -25.15 -8.46
N PHE A 176 -1.93 -23.83 -8.21
CA PHE A 176 -3.11 -22.97 -8.12
C PHE A 176 -3.85 -22.87 -9.45
N THR A 177 -3.13 -22.64 -10.55
CA THR A 177 -3.74 -22.53 -11.89
C THR A 177 -4.46 -23.81 -12.29
N GLU A 178 -3.89 -24.98 -12.03
CA GLU A 178 -4.53 -26.28 -12.27
C GLU A 178 -5.86 -26.41 -11.50
N ARG A 179 -5.88 -26.05 -10.22
CA ARG A 179 -7.10 -26.06 -9.41
C ARG A 179 -8.16 -25.10 -9.96
N MET A 180 -7.75 -23.91 -10.43
CA MET A 180 -8.68 -22.95 -11.01
C MET A 180 -9.25 -23.46 -12.32
N THR A 181 -8.43 -24.02 -13.20
CA THR A 181 -8.86 -24.59 -14.48
C THR A 181 -9.76 -25.81 -14.31
N ALA A 182 -9.58 -26.59 -13.23
CA ALA A 182 -10.46 -27.69 -12.91
C ALA A 182 -11.82 -27.24 -12.34
N LYS A 183 -11.89 -26.08 -11.68
CA LYS A 183 -13.07 -25.63 -10.92
C LYS A 183 -13.94 -24.60 -11.66
N TYR A 184 -13.33 -23.77 -12.49
CA TYR A 184 -14.00 -22.65 -13.16
C TYR A 184 -13.91 -22.82 -14.67
N SER A 185 -14.96 -22.39 -15.37
CA SER A 185 -15.00 -22.38 -16.84
C SER A 185 -14.40 -21.11 -17.46
N HIS A 186 -14.35 -20.02 -16.70
CA HIS A 186 -13.82 -18.72 -17.11
C HIS A 186 -13.42 -17.87 -15.90
N ILE A 187 -12.68 -16.79 -16.17
CA ILE A 187 -12.38 -15.71 -15.23
C ILE A 187 -12.61 -14.38 -15.94
N ASP A 188 -13.46 -13.52 -15.37
CA ASP A 188 -13.73 -12.17 -15.90
C ASP A 188 -12.69 -11.16 -15.42
N TYR A 189 -12.25 -11.26 -14.17
CA TYR A 189 -11.36 -10.28 -13.56
C TYR A 189 -10.20 -10.95 -12.82
N LEU A 190 -8.98 -10.57 -13.16
CA LEU A 190 -7.77 -10.98 -12.43
C LEU A 190 -7.12 -9.74 -11.81
N PHE A 191 -7.18 -9.62 -10.48
CA PHE A 191 -6.51 -8.57 -9.73
C PHE A 191 -5.16 -9.08 -9.21
N CYS A 192 -4.11 -8.67 -9.89
CA CYS A 192 -2.72 -8.83 -9.50
C CYS A 192 -2.37 -7.76 -8.44
N ASN A 193 -2.90 -7.96 -7.24
CA ASN A 193 -2.80 -7.04 -6.10
C ASN A 193 -1.76 -7.47 -5.05
N ALA A 194 -1.46 -8.77 -4.93
CA ALA A 194 -0.51 -9.22 -3.91
C ALA A 194 0.83 -8.50 -4.05
N GLY A 195 1.34 -7.95 -2.96
CA GLY A 195 2.61 -7.26 -2.91
C GLY A 195 3.07 -7.13 -1.47
N SER A 196 4.37 -6.98 -1.27
CA SER A 196 4.96 -6.76 0.05
C SER A 196 6.24 -5.96 -0.10
N THR A 197 6.64 -5.28 0.98
CA THR A 197 8.00 -4.75 1.08
C THR A 197 8.99 -5.92 0.89
N PRO A 198 9.91 -5.84 -0.09
CA PRO A 198 10.92 -6.86 -0.30
C PRO A 198 11.78 -7.06 0.96
N ARG A 199 12.12 -8.30 1.27
CA ARG A 199 13.05 -8.67 2.34
C ARG A 199 14.48 -8.80 1.83
N TYR A 200 14.70 -8.66 0.53
CA TYR A 200 15.99 -8.81 -0.13
C TYR A 200 16.57 -10.22 0.08
N GLU A 201 15.68 -11.19 0.11
CA GLU A 201 15.96 -12.62 0.17
C GLU A 201 15.74 -13.25 -1.22
N LEU A 202 16.06 -14.53 -1.37
CA LEU A 202 15.69 -15.29 -2.55
C LEU A 202 14.33 -15.99 -2.37
N THR A 203 13.54 -16.02 -3.43
CA THR A 203 12.38 -16.91 -3.57
C THR A 203 12.83 -18.37 -3.65
N LYS A 204 11.86 -19.30 -3.60
CA LYS A 204 12.16 -20.74 -3.77
C LYS A 204 12.76 -21.07 -5.14
N ASP A 205 12.50 -20.21 -6.11
CA ASP A 205 12.96 -20.34 -7.49
C ASP A 205 14.29 -19.59 -7.73
N GLY A 206 14.93 -19.07 -6.68
CA GLY A 206 16.24 -18.40 -6.76
C GLY A 206 16.20 -16.97 -7.31
N LEU A 207 15.02 -16.33 -7.30
CA LEU A 207 14.84 -14.93 -7.73
C LEU A 207 14.87 -14.00 -6.52
N GLU A 208 15.27 -12.74 -6.68
CA GLU A 208 15.10 -11.76 -5.61
C GLU A 208 13.61 -11.64 -5.23
N ASP A 209 13.30 -11.54 -3.93
CA ASP A 209 11.94 -11.77 -3.45
C ASP A 209 10.92 -10.77 -3.98
N GLY A 210 11.29 -9.50 -4.13
CA GLY A 210 10.45 -8.49 -4.77
C GLY A 210 10.17 -8.80 -6.24
N PHE A 211 11.23 -9.02 -7.03
CA PHE A 211 11.14 -9.34 -8.45
C PHE A 211 10.39 -10.65 -8.70
N GLY A 212 10.74 -11.69 -7.95
CA GLY A 212 10.17 -13.02 -8.05
C GLY A 212 8.69 -13.04 -7.70
N SER A 213 8.28 -12.42 -6.59
CA SER A 213 6.88 -12.49 -6.15
C SER A 213 5.96 -11.47 -6.82
N MET A 214 6.39 -10.23 -7.02
CA MET A 214 5.55 -9.14 -7.51
C MET A 214 5.51 -9.03 -9.04
N HIS A 215 6.50 -9.59 -9.73
CA HIS A 215 6.58 -9.55 -11.20
C HIS A 215 6.47 -10.95 -11.79
N ILE A 216 7.45 -11.82 -11.53
CA ILE A 216 7.51 -13.15 -12.16
C ILE A 216 6.34 -14.02 -11.71
N GLY A 217 5.98 -14.00 -10.43
CA GLY A 217 4.84 -14.73 -9.88
C GLY A 217 3.52 -14.32 -10.53
N HIS A 218 3.23 -13.01 -10.64
CA HIS A 218 2.00 -12.53 -11.29
C HIS A 218 1.99 -12.76 -12.80
N MET A 219 3.15 -12.67 -13.47
CA MET A 219 3.27 -13.01 -14.88
C MET A 219 2.95 -14.50 -15.10
N ALA A 220 3.57 -15.39 -14.33
CA ALA A 220 3.32 -16.83 -14.40
C ALA A 220 1.85 -17.17 -14.10
N LEU A 221 1.26 -16.52 -13.09
CA LEU A 221 -0.16 -16.66 -12.77
C LEU A 221 -1.05 -16.24 -13.95
N THR A 222 -0.77 -15.09 -14.55
CA THR A 222 -1.55 -14.54 -15.67
C THR A 222 -1.48 -15.48 -16.88
N ILE A 223 -0.29 -15.98 -17.21
CA ILE A 223 -0.09 -16.94 -18.31
C ILE A 223 -0.82 -18.25 -18.02
N GLY A 224 -0.71 -18.78 -16.81
CA GLY A 224 -1.37 -20.04 -16.44
C GLY A 224 -2.90 -19.95 -16.40
N LEU A 225 -3.45 -18.78 -16.09
CA LEU A 225 -4.90 -18.52 -16.14
C LEU A 225 -5.40 -18.05 -17.51
N LEU A 226 -4.50 -17.85 -18.48
CA LEU A 226 -4.87 -17.35 -19.81
C LEU A 226 -5.98 -18.17 -20.49
N PRO A 227 -6.01 -19.51 -20.41
CA PRO A 227 -7.11 -20.29 -20.97
C PRO A 227 -8.48 -19.88 -20.41
N LEU A 228 -8.59 -19.65 -19.10
CA LEU A 228 -9.85 -19.23 -18.46
C LEU A 228 -10.20 -17.77 -18.77
N LEU A 229 -9.20 -16.90 -18.86
CA LEU A 229 -9.37 -15.49 -19.20
C LEU A 229 -9.89 -15.32 -20.64
N GLN A 230 -9.46 -16.17 -21.57
CA GLN A 230 -9.91 -16.15 -22.96
C GLN A 230 -11.38 -16.59 -23.09
N GLN A 231 -11.86 -17.50 -22.25
CA GLN A 231 -13.24 -18.00 -22.25
C GLN A 231 -14.28 -16.99 -21.77
N ALA A 232 -13.87 -15.94 -21.06
CA ALA A 232 -14.80 -14.95 -20.51
C ALA A 232 -15.71 -14.32 -21.58
N ARG A 233 -15.17 -13.97 -22.74
CA ARG A 233 -15.98 -13.34 -23.80
C ARG A 233 -17.11 -14.24 -24.28
N GLU A 234 -16.85 -15.54 -24.40
CA GLU A 234 -17.81 -16.51 -24.91
C GLU A 234 -18.84 -16.89 -23.85
N ILE A 235 -18.41 -17.07 -22.59
CA ILE A 235 -19.28 -17.57 -21.52
C ILE A 235 -20.07 -16.45 -20.86
N SER A 236 -19.43 -15.33 -20.55
CA SER A 236 -20.01 -14.23 -19.78
C SER A 236 -20.33 -13.00 -20.65
N GLY A 237 -19.99 -13.03 -21.94
CA GLY A 237 -20.31 -11.97 -22.90
C GLY A 237 -19.40 -10.72 -22.81
N MET A 238 -18.38 -10.72 -21.94
CA MET A 238 -17.44 -9.61 -21.80
C MET A 238 -15.99 -10.08 -21.90
N LYS A 239 -15.12 -9.20 -22.43
CA LYS A 239 -13.68 -9.45 -22.40
C LYS A 239 -13.21 -9.44 -20.94
N SER A 240 -12.38 -10.42 -20.59
CA SER A 240 -11.71 -10.43 -19.30
C SER A 240 -10.79 -9.22 -19.14
N ARG A 241 -10.54 -8.84 -17.88
CA ARG A 241 -9.66 -7.73 -17.51
C ARG A 241 -8.61 -8.22 -16.51
N ILE A 242 -7.36 -7.88 -16.79
CA ILE A 242 -6.24 -8.09 -15.88
C ILE A 242 -5.90 -6.72 -15.29
N ILE A 243 -5.92 -6.60 -13.97
CA ILE A 243 -5.66 -5.38 -13.23
C ILE A 243 -4.34 -5.59 -12.48
N MET A 244 -3.30 -4.87 -12.89
CA MET A 244 -2.01 -4.86 -12.23
C MET A 244 -1.97 -3.71 -11.23
N VAL A 245 -1.88 -4.01 -9.93
CA VAL A 245 -1.74 -2.98 -8.90
C VAL A 245 -0.27 -2.61 -8.79
N SER A 246 0.01 -1.31 -8.85
CA SER A 246 1.36 -0.75 -8.69
C SER A 246 1.40 0.19 -7.48
N SER A 247 2.55 0.83 -7.26
CA SER A 247 2.78 1.80 -6.20
C SER A 247 3.61 2.97 -6.73
N ASP A 248 3.43 4.16 -6.15
CA ASP A 248 4.30 5.32 -6.41
C ASP A 248 5.77 5.01 -6.10
N ALA A 249 6.05 4.06 -5.20
CA ALA A 249 7.41 3.57 -4.95
C ALA A 249 8.06 2.97 -6.21
N GLY A 250 7.26 2.45 -7.15
CA GLY A 250 7.73 1.98 -8.45
C GLY A 250 8.08 3.10 -9.43
N LEU A 251 7.62 4.34 -9.19
CA LEU A 251 7.98 5.53 -9.98
C LEU A 251 9.29 6.15 -9.52
N THR A 252 9.65 5.96 -8.24
CA THR A 252 10.94 6.37 -7.68
C THR A 252 11.97 5.26 -7.87
N SER A 253 12.61 5.21 -9.03
CA SER A 253 13.78 4.34 -9.22
C SER A 253 15.05 5.05 -8.73
N ALA A 254 15.78 4.39 -7.83
CA ALA A 254 17.18 4.75 -7.60
C ALA A 254 17.99 4.30 -8.82
N SER A 255 18.97 5.10 -9.26
CA SER A 255 19.87 4.68 -10.33
C SER A 255 20.61 3.42 -9.91
N LEU A 256 20.97 2.56 -10.88
CA LEU A 256 21.73 1.33 -10.61
C LEU A 256 23.03 1.61 -9.83
N GLU A 257 23.66 2.77 -10.07
CA GLU A 257 24.83 3.24 -9.30
C GLU A 257 24.52 3.53 -7.83
N MET A 258 23.34 4.07 -7.51
CA MET A 258 22.92 4.30 -6.12
C MET A 258 22.55 3.02 -5.38
N VAL A 259 22.30 1.94 -6.12
CA VAL A 259 21.86 0.65 -5.59
C VAL A 259 23.03 -0.31 -5.37
N LYS A 260 24.07 -0.22 -6.19
CA LYS A 260 25.30 -1.03 -6.08
C LYS A 260 25.92 -0.92 -4.68
N GLY A 261 26.10 -2.06 -4.00
CA GLY A 261 26.74 -2.15 -2.69
C GLY A 261 25.85 -1.76 -1.50
N THR A 262 24.56 -1.47 -1.72
CA THR A 262 23.60 -1.24 -0.64
C THR A 262 22.96 -2.56 -0.18
N PRO A 263 22.60 -2.71 1.11
CA PRO A 263 21.87 -3.88 1.60
C PRO A 263 20.38 -3.87 1.18
N ALA A 264 19.97 -2.86 0.42
CA ALA A 264 18.60 -2.64 -0.01
C ALA A 264 18.21 -3.47 -1.24
N PHE A 265 19.08 -4.36 -1.74
CA PHE A 265 18.79 -5.26 -2.85
C PHE A 265 19.59 -6.55 -2.70
N HIS A 266 19.03 -7.68 -3.12
CA HIS A 266 19.77 -8.94 -3.10
C HIS A 266 20.89 -8.90 -4.18
N PRO A 267 22.13 -9.33 -3.86
CA PRO A 267 23.26 -9.25 -4.79
C PRO A 267 23.02 -9.93 -6.14
N SER A 268 22.19 -10.98 -6.21
CA SER A 268 21.84 -11.67 -7.47
C SER A 268 21.17 -10.79 -8.53
N LEU A 269 20.62 -9.63 -8.16
CA LEU A 269 20.10 -8.65 -9.12
C LEU A 269 21.20 -7.88 -9.85
N ILE A 270 22.44 -7.89 -9.34
CA ILE A 270 23.51 -6.97 -9.75
C ILE A 270 24.81 -7.71 -10.07
N GLU A 271 25.11 -8.78 -9.34
CA GLU A 271 26.24 -9.65 -9.60
C GLU A 271 26.07 -10.29 -10.99
N ASN A 272 27.01 -10.02 -11.89
CA ASN A 272 27.04 -10.36 -13.33
C ASN A 272 26.38 -9.36 -14.30
N ILE A 273 25.99 -8.15 -13.87
CA ILE A 273 25.68 -7.05 -14.82
C ILE A 273 27.00 -6.37 -15.25
N ASP A 274 27.78 -7.10 -16.05
CA ASP A 274 29.05 -6.62 -16.63
C ASP A 274 28.88 -6.24 -18.12
N GLY A 275 27.65 -6.34 -18.65
CA GLY A 275 27.29 -6.00 -20.03
C GLY A 275 25.83 -5.55 -20.11
N GLU A 276 25.40 -5.09 -21.29
CA GLU A 276 23.98 -4.83 -21.58
C GLU A 276 23.16 -6.03 -21.11
N GLY A 277 22.38 -5.84 -20.04
CA GLY A 277 21.64 -6.92 -19.42
C GLY A 277 20.78 -7.64 -20.45
N ASP A 278 20.84 -8.98 -20.47
CA ASP A 278 19.93 -9.82 -21.22
C ASP A 278 18.54 -9.80 -20.56
N LEU A 279 17.85 -8.67 -20.74
CA LEU A 279 16.39 -8.58 -20.63
C LEU A 279 15.73 -8.87 -21.98
N ARG A 280 16.47 -9.45 -22.96
CA ARG A 280 15.98 -9.68 -24.32
C ARG A 280 15.15 -10.95 -24.46
N GLY A 281 14.98 -11.72 -23.38
CA GLY A 281 14.09 -12.89 -23.38
C GLY A 281 14.63 -14.03 -24.24
N GLU A 282 15.94 -14.17 -24.35
CA GLU A 282 16.51 -15.38 -24.94
C GLU A 282 16.28 -16.55 -23.96
N ARG A 283 15.61 -17.59 -24.47
CA ARG A 283 15.28 -18.81 -23.72
C ARG A 283 16.52 -19.34 -22.99
N THR A 284 16.49 -19.32 -21.67
CA THR A 284 17.27 -20.24 -20.85
C THR A 284 16.89 -21.66 -21.25
N ARG A 285 17.90 -22.44 -21.66
CA ARG A 285 17.76 -23.85 -22.04
C ARG A 285 17.41 -24.73 -20.86
#